data_AF-A0A945RNS8-F1
#
_entry.id   AF-A0A945RNS8-F1
#
_cell.length_a   1.000
_cell.length_b   1.000
_cell.length_c   1.000
_cell.angle_alpha   90.00
_cell.angle_beta   90.00
_cell.angle_gamma   90.00
#
_symmetry.space_group_name_H-M   'P 1'
#
loop_
_entity.id
_entity.type
_entity.pdbx_description
1 polymer ?
#
loop_
_entity_poly.entity_id
_entity_poly.type
_entity_poly.pdbx_seq_one_letter_code
_entity_poly.pdbx_strand_id
1 'polypeptide(L)'
;DYITKPFDPDMIRAKIKNHIVQTAKTIAATAAEAEAMPATSGGDRRSTPREVVGSRPPAQEKKGVSSMVLAALILAIIAGGGGYWFMGSQKMSDSTSQSSSASPTAAEKNTEWSDSEVVDVSWVSSANCPALPHVPWWTNQTHTKAALYVNRKHRGDWQPYIDKWTSQGGKLKDIAARGSTVVTPSGVKLKGADLDDYITKVAQRVSVLRCLSIAAASQ
;
A
#
# COMPACT_ATOMS: atom_id res chain seq x y z
N ASP A 1 4.36 12.21 -0.92
CA ASP A 1 4.17 12.52 0.52
C ASP A 1 4.45 11.37 1.47
N TYR A 2 5.73 11.17 1.84
CA TYR A 2 6.10 10.33 2.99
C TYR A 2 6.57 11.16 4.20
N ILE A 3 6.44 12.49 4.16
CA ILE A 3 7.11 13.41 5.10
C ILE A 3 6.24 13.79 6.32
N THR A 4 4.94 13.50 6.35
CA THR A 4 4.07 13.98 7.46
C THR A 4 3.13 12.92 8.05
N LYS A 5 3.54 11.66 8.11
CA LYS A 5 2.96 10.78 9.15
C LYS A 5 3.57 11.22 10.47
N PRO A 6 2.79 11.62 11.50
CA PRO A 6 3.37 11.81 12.82
C PRO A 6 4.08 10.51 13.18
N PHE A 7 5.36 10.62 13.50
CA PHE A 7 6.16 9.51 13.97
C PHE A 7 5.52 9.05 15.27
N ASP A 8 4.81 7.92 15.23
CA ASP A 8 4.32 7.25 16.42
C ASP A 8 5.48 6.41 17.00
N PRO A 9 6.13 6.88 18.08
CA PRO A 9 7.30 6.21 18.66
C PRO A 9 6.94 4.81 19.18
N ASP A 10 5.68 4.57 19.54
CA ASP A 10 5.24 3.30 20.10
C ASP A 10 5.01 2.27 19.01
N MET A 11 4.54 2.69 17.82
CA MET A 11 4.53 1.82 16.64
C MET A 11 5.96 1.38 16.25
N ILE A 12 6.94 2.28 16.33
CA ILE A 12 8.36 1.96 16.04
C ILE A 12 8.89 0.97 17.07
N ARG A 13 8.68 1.23 18.37
CA ARG A 13 9.08 0.31 19.45
C ARG A 13 8.42 -1.05 19.30
N ALA A 14 7.14 -1.12 18.95
CA ALA A 14 6.43 -2.38 18.72
C ALA A 14 7.00 -3.15 17.52
N LYS A 15 7.31 -2.47 16.41
CA LYS A 15 7.95 -3.09 15.24
C LYS A 15 9.34 -3.63 15.57
N ILE A 16 10.16 -2.85 16.27
CA ILE A 16 11.51 -3.27 16.67
C ILE A 16 11.43 -4.50 17.58
N LYS A 17 10.58 -4.49 18.61
CA LYS A 17 10.39 -5.66 19.50
C LYS A 17 9.97 -6.91 18.74
N ASN A 18 9.00 -6.79 17.82
CA ASN A 18 8.57 -7.94 17.02
C ASN A 18 9.70 -8.44 16.12
N HIS A 19 10.44 -7.55 15.46
CA HIS A 19 11.59 -7.94 14.65
C HIS A 19 12.66 -8.67 15.45
N ILE A 20 13.00 -8.20 16.65
CA ILE A 20 13.97 -8.87 17.53
C ILE A 20 13.49 -10.29 17.88
N VAL A 21 12.21 -10.45 18.23
CA VAL A 21 11.63 -11.78 18.56
C VAL A 21 11.66 -12.72 17.34
N GLN A 22 11.30 -12.24 16.15
CA GLN A 22 11.34 -13.06 14.93
C GLN A 22 12.77 -13.45 14.55
N THR A 23 13.72 -12.52 14.68
CA THR A 23 15.13 -12.80 14.41
C THR A 23 15.68 -13.83 15.39
N ALA A 24 15.39 -13.69 16.69
CA ALA A 24 15.80 -14.67 17.70
C ALA A 24 15.22 -16.08 17.43
N LYS A 25 13.95 -16.16 17.03
CA LYS A 25 13.29 -17.42 16.65
C LYS A 25 13.94 -18.06 15.43
N THR A 26 14.31 -17.25 14.43
CA THR A 26 14.97 -17.73 13.21
C THR A 26 16.37 -18.26 13.51
N ILE A 27 17.15 -17.54 14.33
CA ILE A 27 18.49 -17.97 14.76
C ILE A 27 18.42 -19.30 15.52
N ALA A 28 17.46 -19.42 16.45
CA ALA A 28 17.26 -20.66 17.21
C ALA A 28 16.88 -21.85 16.30
N ALA A 29 16.02 -21.62 15.29
CA ALA A 29 15.66 -22.66 14.33
C ALA A 29 16.86 -23.10 13.47
N THR A 30 17.68 -22.15 13.00
CA THR A 30 18.88 -22.47 12.22
C THR A 30 19.97 -23.18 13.04
N ALA A 31 20.07 -22.89 14.33
CA ALA A 31 21.01 -23.58 15.23
C ALA A 31 20.60 -25.04 15.46
N ALA A 32 19.29 -25.30 15.65
CA ALA A 32 18.78 -26.67 15.81
C ALA A 32 18.97 -27.54 14.55
N GLU A 33 18.93 -26.95 13.36
CA GLU A 33 19.12 -27.67 12.10
C GLU A 33 20.60 -28.01 11.83
N ALA A 34 21.53 -27.18 12.31
CA ALA A 34 22.98 -27.41 12.19
C ALA A 34 23.49 -28.58 13.06
N GLU A 35 22.84 -28.87 14.18
CA GLU A 35 23.21 -30.00 15.07
C GLU A 35 22.70 -31.36 14.56
N ALA A 36 21.81 -31.38 13.56
CA ALA A 36 21.22 -32.60 13.02
C ALA A 36 21.95 -33.17 11.79
N MET A 37 23.03 -32.54 11.31
CA MET A 37 23.79 -33.03 10.15
C MET A 37 24.90 -34.03 10.57
N PRO A 38 24.84 -35.30 10.13
CA PRO A 38 25.92 -36.24 10.36
C PRO A 38 27.16 -35.88 9.54
N ALA A 39 28.31 -35.86 10.20
CA ALA A 39 29.61 -35.61 9.57
C ALA A 39 29.93 -36.71 8.53
N THR A 40 29.73 -36.43 7.25
CA THR A 40 30.23 -37.29 6.17
C THR A 40 31.67 -36.93 5.86
N SER A 41 32.56 -37.78 6.35
CA SER A 41 33.97 -37.89 5.98
C SER A 41 34.13 -38.37 4.53
N GLY A 42 35.01 -37.71 3.78
CA GLY A 42 35.80 -38.36 2.75
C GLY A 42 35.56 -37.91 1.31
N GLY A 43 36.65 -37.59 0.61
CA GLY A 43 36.77 -37.93 -0.80
C GLY A 43 37.34 -36.84 -1.71
N ASP A 44 38.67 -36.84 -1.86
CA ASP A 44 39.39 -36.43 -3.06
C ASP A 44 38.64 -36.70 -4.38
N ARG A 45 38.70 -35.74 -5.33
CA ARG A 45 39.30 -35.96 -6.67
C ARG A 45 39.10 -34.79 -7.64
N ARG A 46 40.25 -34.23 -8.02
CA ARG A 46 40.78 -34.15 -9.39
C ARG A 46 40.04 -33.29 -10.43
N SER A 47 40.69 -32.16 -10.69
CA SER A 47 40.67 -31.34 -11.90
C SER A 47 40.69 -32.17 -13.21
N THR A 48 39.90 -31.77 -14.19
CA THR A 48 40.25 -31.90 -15.62
C THR A 48 39.73 -30.67 -16.40
N PRO A 49 40.53 -30.10 -17.32
CA PRO A 49 40.07 -29.15 -18.33
C PRO A 49 39.69 -29.91 -19.61
N ARG A 50 38.60 -29.52 -20.28
CA ARG A 50 38.24 -30.05 -21.60
C ARG A 50 38.04 -28.91 -22.60
N GLU A 51 39.05 -28.76 -23.44
CA GLU A 51 39.07 -28.03 -24.70
C GLU A 51 38.83 -29.05 -25.83
N VAL A 52 37.80 -28.87 -26.67
CA VAL A 52 37.73 -29.49 -28.03
C VAL A 52 36.91 -28.59 -28.96
N VAL A 53 37.64 -27.80 -29.73
CA VAL A 53 37.58 -27.55 -31.19
C VAL A 53 36.41 -28.15 -32.00
N GLY A 54 35.68 -27.25 -32.68
CA GLY A 54 35.47 -27.27 -34.14
C GLY A 54 34.28 -28.06 -34.74
N SER A 55 33.37 -27.36 -35.43
CA SER A 55 33.09 -27.53 -36.88
C SER A 55 31.96 -26.62 -37.38
N ARG A 56 32.26 -25.90 -38.48
CA ARG A 56 31.40 -25.13 -39.43
C ARG A 56 31.35 -25.97 -40.74
N PRO A 57 30.67 -25.57 -41.85
CA PRO A 57 29.34 -24.96 -42.13
C PRO A 57 28.59 -25.84 -43.21
N PRO A 58 27.64 -25.41 -44.10
CA PRO A 58 27.65 -24.22 -44.97
C PRO A 58 26.34 -23.43 -45.16
N ALA A 59 26.54 -22.18 -45.63
CA ALA A 59 25.78 -21.40 -46.60
C ALA A 59 24.24 -21.37 -46.57
N GLN A 60 23.68 -20.19 -46.22
CA GLN A 60 22.55 -19.64 -46.97
C GLN A 60 22.75 -18.16 -47.30
N GLU A 61 22.20 -17.82 -48.45
CA GLU A 61 22.59 -16.79 -49.39
C GLU A 61 21.81 -15.48 -49.19
N LYS A 62 22.40 -14.41 -49.72
CA LYS A 62 22.17 -13.00 -49.44
C LYS A 62 20.96 -12.43 -50.21
N LYS A 63 20.17 -11.60 -49.53
CA LYS A 63 19.68 -10.27 -49.99
C LYS A 63 19.51 -9.42 -48.72
N GLY A 64 20.15 -8.28 -48.48
CA GLY A 64 20.82 -7.34 -49.36
C GLY A 64 20.10 -5.99 -49.32
N VAL A 65 20.04 -5.31 -48.17
CA VAL A 65 19.88 -3.84 -48.09
C VAL A 65 20.70 -3.30 -46.90
N SER A 66 21.67 -2.44 -47.25
CA SER A 66 22.62 -1.66 -46.45
C SER A 66 21.99 -0.98 -45.22
N SER A 67 22.50 -1.11 -43.98
CA SER A 67 23.66 -0.40 -43.39
C SER A 67 23.73 1.06 -43.87
N MET A 68 23.69 2.11 -43.07
CA MET A 68 24.23 2.38 -41.74
C MET A 68 23.70 3.81 -41.44
N VAL A 69 23.32 4.21 -40.24
CA VAL A 69 24.17 4.84 -39.23
C VAL A 69 23.20 5.37 -38.14
N LEU A 70 23.69 5.37 -36.90
CA LEU A 70 23.41 6.35 -35.84
C LEU A 70 22.58 5.85 -34.64
N ALA A 71 23.34 5.61 -33.57
CA ALA A 71 23.10 6.10 -32.21
C ALA A 71 21.88 5.58 -31.43
N ALA A 72 22.23 4.92 -30.32
CA ALA A 72 21.83 5.25 -28.95
C ALA A 72 20.34 5.53 -28.63
N LEU A 73 19.93 4.96 -27.50
CA LEU A 73 18.74 5.29 -26.69
C LEU A 73 17.39 4.82 -27.25
N ILE A 74 16.92 3.69 -26.73
CA ILE A 74 15.51 3.61 -26.28
C ILE A 74 15.50 3.06 -24.85
N LEU A 75 15.72 3.96 -23.90
CA LEU A 75 15.06 3.90 -22.60
C LEU A 75 13.59 4.28 -22.79
N ALA A 76 12.75 3.70 -21.93
CA ALA A 76 11.37 4.11 -21.62
C ALA A 76 10.23 3.68 -22.57
N ILE A 77 9.63 2.52 -22.27
CA ILE A 77 8.16 2.41 -22.10
C ILE A 77 7.87 1.55 -20.85
N ILE A 78 8.26 2.07 -19.68
CA ILE A 78 7.54 1.86 -18.42
C ILE A 78 6.97 3.24 -18.07
N ALA A 79 6.00 3.70 -18.86
CA ALA A 79 5.30 4.95 -18.64
C ALA A 79 3.88 4.80 -19.19
N GLY A 80 2.91 4.64 -18.29
CA GLY A 80 1.50 4.56 -18.65
C GLY A 80 0.64 3.94 -17.56
N GLY A 81 0.48 4.60 -16.41
CA GLY A 81 -0.64 4.32 -15.51
C GLY A 81 -0.37 4.36 -14.00
N GLY A 82 0.86 4.60 -13.56
CA GLY A 82 1.20 4.89 -12.16
C GLY A 82 1.10 6.38 -11.83
N GLY A 83 0.07 7.05 -12.33
CA GLY A 83 -0.14 8.49 -12.16
C GLY A 83 -0.51 8.83 -10.71
N TYR A 84 0.45 9.42 -10.01
CA TYR A 84 0.30 10.33 -8.89
C TYR A 84 -1.02 11.11 -8.95
N TRP A 85 -1.85 11.01 -7.93
CA TRP A 85 -2.90 11.99 -7.65
C TRP A 85 -2.66 12.54 -6.24
N PHE A 86 -1.71 13.47 -6.19
CA PHE A 86 -1.57 14.45 -5.13
C PHE A 86 -1.46 15.82 -5.82
N MET A 87 -2.61 16.44 -6.08
CA MET A 87 -2.71 17.84 -6.46
C MET A 87 -4.15 18.29 -6.20
N GLY A 88 -4.31 19.33 -5.37
CA GLY A 88 -5.61 19.92 -5.07
C GLY A 88 -5.71 20.76 -3.80
N SER A 89 -4.67 21.47 -3.38
CA SER A 89 -4.84 22.63 -2.49
C SER A 89 -5.39 23.79 -3.32
N GLN A 90 -6.59 24.27 -3.01
CA GLN A 90 -6.92 25.65 -3.33
C GLN A 90 -6.36 26.55 -2.23
N LYS A 91 -5.40 27.39 -2.65
CA LYS A 91 -5.06 28.65 -1.99
C LYS A 91 -6.29 29.56 -2.04
N MET A 92 -6.72 30.11 -0.91
CA MET A 92 -7.35 31.42 -0.88
C MET A 92 -6.78 32.21 0.30
N SER A 93 -5.90 33.13 -0.10
CA SER A 93 -5.63 34.47 0.42
C SER A 93 -5.63 34.73 1.93
N ASP A 94 -4.42 34.99 2.42
CA ASP A 94 -4.17 35.86 3.58
C ASP A 94 -4.85 37.23 3.36
N SER A 95 -5.63 37.66 4.35
CA SER A 95 -5.81 39.08 4.66
C SER A 95 -5.32 39.29 6.08
N THR A 96 -4.01 39.50 6.16
CA THR A 96 -3.33 40.10 7.29
C THR A 96 -3.87 41.50 7.52
N SER A 97 -4.48 41.74 8.68
CA SER A 97 -4.57 43.06 9.29
C SER A 97 -4.07 42.92 10.72
N GLN A 98 -2.82 43.34 10.91
CA GLN A 98 -2.26 43.65 12.23
C GLN A 98 -2.94 44.91 12.76
N SER A 99 -3.45 44.86 13.98
CA SER A 99 -3.53 46.04 14.85
C SER A 99 -3.10 45.62 16.24
N SER A 100 -2.04 46.27 16.71
CA SER A 100 -1.31 45.98 17.92
C SER A 100 -2.02 46.45 19.20
N SER A 101 -1.51 45.92 20.31
CA SER A 101 -1.36 46.57 21.63
C SER A 101 -2.50 46.40 22.62
N ALA A 102 -2.31 45.48 23.58
CA ALA A 102 -2.00 45.83 24.98
C ALA A 102 -1.89 44.56 25.85
N SER A 103 -0.78 44.41 26.58
CA SER A 103 -0.73 43.62 27.82
C SER A 103 -1.46 44.38 28.93
N PRO A 104 -2.01 43.71 29.95
CA PRO A 104 -1.17 43.46 31.14
C PRO A 104 -1.40 42.12 31.87
N THR A 105 -0.30 41.65 32.48
CA THR A 105 -0.18 40.98 33.79
C THR A 105 -1.03 39.75 34.15
N ALA A 106 -0.31 38.63 34.32
CA ALA A 106 -0.33 37.75 35.49
C ALA A 106 -1.70 37.31 36.03
N ALA A 107 -2.14 36.13 35.59
CA ALA A 107 -2.86 35.17 36.43
C ALA A 107 -2.67 33.76 35.85
N GLU A 108 -1.72 33.06 36.47
CA GLU A 108 -1.45 31.64 36.37
C GLU A 108 -2.73 30.84 36.63
N LYS A 109 -3.30 30.27 35.57
CA LYS A 109 -4.27 29.17 35.67
C LYS A 109 -3.76 28.03 34.81
N ASN A 110 -3.38 26.95 35.51
CA ASN A 110 -3.03 25.65 34.97
C ASN A 110 -4.02 25.26 33.87
N THR A 111 -3.59 25.37 32.61
CA THR A 111 -4.32 24.76 31.51
C THR A 111 -3.93 23.29 31.55
N GLU A 112 -4.74 22.58 32.33
CA GLU A 112 -4.83 21.13 32.34
C GLU A 112 -4.80 20.64 30.90
N TRP A 113 -3.78 19.81 30.64
CA TRP A 113 -3.51 19.14 29.39
C TRP A 113 -4.81 18.45 28.96
N SER A 114 -5.57 19.08 28.04
CA SER A 114 -6.84 18.54 27.58
C SER A 114 -6.54 17.21 26.89
N ASP A 115 -6.90 16.18 27.64
CA ASP A 115 -6.81 14.79 27.32
C ASP A 115 -7.37 14.51 25.93
N SER A 116 -6.73 13.55 25.28
CA SER A 116 -7.08 13.02 23.98
C SER A 116 -8.60 12.95 23.79
N GLU A 117 -9.13 13.70 22.83
CA GLU A 117 -10.52 13.59 22.39
C GLU A 117 -10.75 12.13 21.98
N VAL A 118 -11.35 11.36 22.88
CA VAL A 118 -11.66 9.96 22.64
C VAL A 118 -12.75 9.97 21.58
N VAL A 119 -12.35 9.65 20.36
CA VAL A 119 -13.26 9.56 19.23
C VAL A 119 -14.28 8.46 19.50
N ASP A 120 -15.48 8.85 19.93
CA ASP A 120 -16.57 7.91 20.14
C ASP A 120 -17.09 7.40 18.78
N VAL A 121 -17.04 6.08 18.62
CA VAL A 121 -17.56 5.35 17.45
C VAL A 121 -18.55 4.28 17.89
N SER A 122 -19.16 4.43 19.08
CA SER A 122 -20.16 3.50 19.64
C SER A 122 -21.36 3.31 18.70
N TRP A 123 -21.80 4.38 18.05
CA TRP A 123 -22.89 4.43 17.06
C TRP A 123 -22.73 3.45 15.90
N VAL A 124 -21.50 3.05 15.61
CA VAL A 124 -21.23 2.09 14.54
C VAL A 124 -21.89 0.74 14.82
N SER A 125 -22.07 0.38 16.08
CA SER A 125 -22.71 -0.88 16.48
C SER A 125 -24.23 -0.86 16.30
N SER A 126 -24.84 0.33 16.31
CA SER A 126 -26.27 0.51 16.05
C SER A 126 -26.58 0.84 14.59
N ALA A 127 -25.55 1.09 13.77
CA ALA A 127 -25.72 1.28 12.33
C ALA A 127 -26.20 -0.04 11.70
N ASN A 128 -27.43 -0.06 11.18
CA ASN A 128 -28.04 -1.19 10.47
C ASN A 128 -27.45 -1.39 9.06
N CYS A 129 -26.12 -1.32 8.93
CA CYS A 129 -25.40 -1.45 7.68
C CYS A 129 -24.93 -2.89 7.44
N PRO A 130 -24.90 -3.37 6.18
CA PRO A 130 -24.35 -4.69 5.88
C PRO A 130 -22.88 -4.81 6.29
N ALA A 131 -22.42 -6.03 6.57
CA ALA A 131 -21.02 -6.29 6.89
C ALA A 131 -20.09 -5.93 5.71
N LEU A 132 -18.90 -5.43 6.03
CA LEU A 132 -17.85 -5.21 5.03
C LEU A 132 -17.35 -6.55 4.48
N PRO A 133 -17.07 -6.65 3.17
CA PRO A 133 -16.50 -7.88 2.62
C PRO A 133 -15.10 -8.14 3.17
N HIS A 134 -14.82 -9.42 3.44
CA HIS A 134 -13.50 -9.86 3.85
C HIS A 134 -12.60 -10.10 2.63
N VAL A 135 -11.45 -9.41 2.58
CA VAL A 135 -10.45 -9.53 1.50
C VAL A 135 -9.05 -9.43 2.10
N PRO A 136 -8.22 -10.49 2.09
CA PRO A 136 -7.01 -10.58 2.92
C PRO A 136 -6.06 -9.37 2.89
N TRP A 137 -5.91 -8.71 1.74
CA TRP A 137 -5.02 -7.54 1.58
C TRP A 137 -5.68 -6.18 1.88
N TRP A 138 -6.93 -6.16 2.35
CA TRP A 138 -7.61 -4.93 2.74
C TRP A 138 -7.42 -4.61 4.22
N THR A 139 -7.26 -3.32 4.50
CA THR A 139 -7.35 -2.78 5.85
C THR A 139 -8.77 -2.33 6.17
N ASN A 140 -9.07 -2.12 7.45
CA ASN A 140 -10.32 -1.55 7.94
C ASN A 140 -11.58 -2.31 7.47
N GLN A 141 -11.59 -3.63 7.66
CA GLN A 141 -12.67 -4.52 7.23
C GLN A 141 -13.81 -4.67 8.25
N THR A 142 -13.77 -3.94 9.35
CA THR A 142 -14.91 -3.85 10.29
C THR A 142 -15.41 -2.43 10.28
N HIS A 143 -16.70 -2.23 10.54
CA HIS A 143 -17.29 -0.90 10.56
C HIS A 143 -16.53 0.03 11.52
N THR A 144 -16.20 -0.45 12.73
CA THR A 144 -15.43 0.33 13.72
C THR A 144 -14.07 0.77 13.17
N LYS A 145 -13.33 -0.13 12.51
CA LYS A 145 -12.03 0.22 11.92
C LYS A 145 -12.17 1.21 10.77
N ALA A 146 -13.27 1.14 10.01
CA ALA A 146 -13.56 2.11 8.96
C ALA A 146 -13.87 3.50 9.54
N ALA A 147 -14.76 3.58 10.55
CA ALA A 147 -15.09 4.81 11.24
C ALA A 147 -13.87 5.46 11.91
N LEU A 148 -13.07 4.68 12.64
CA LEU A 148 -11.81 5.16 13.24
C LEU A 148 -10.82 5.67 12.18
N TYR A 149 -10.75 5.02 11.02
CA TYR A 149 -9.90 5.48 9.93
C TYR A 149 -10.39 6.82 9.37
N VAL A 150 -11.69 6.96 9.14
CA VAL A 150 -12.31 8.18 8.62
C VAL A 150 -12.15 9.33 9.62
N ASN A 151 -12.44 9.10 10.90
CA ASN A 151 -12.26 10.11 11.95
C ASN A 151 -10.80 10.56 12.04
N ARG A 152 -9.87 9.61 12.12
CA ARG A 152 -8.44 9.94 12.21
C ARG A 152 -7.89 10.61 10.96
N LYS A 153 -8.32 10.18 9.76
CA LYS A 153 -7.65 10.58 8.50
C LYS A 153 -8.37 11.64 7.69
N HIS A 154 -9.67 11.77 7.90
CA HIS A 154 -10.56 12.68 7.19
C HIS A 154 -11.42 13.51 8.15
N ARG A 155 -11.14 13.50 9.47
CA ARG A 155 -11.86 14.29 10.49
C ARG A 155 -13.38 14.05 10.47
N GLY A 156 -13.78 12.80 10.22
CA GLY A 156 -15.19 12.40 10.13
C GLY A 156 -15.80 12.58 8.75
N ASP A 157 -15.12 13.22 7.80
CA ASP A 157 -15.59 13.31 6.42
C ASP A 157 -15.42 11.97 5.70
N TRP A 158 -16.55 11.31 5.44
CA TRP A 158 -16.59 10.03 4.75
C TRP A 158 -16.33 10.14 3.25
N GLN A 159 -16.59 11.30 2.65
CA GLN A 159 -16.61 11.46 1.20
C GLN A 159 -15.26 11.15 0.55
N PRO A 160 -14.11 11.65 1.04
CA PRO A 160 -12.80 11.31 0.48
C PRO A 160 -12.50 9.81 0.53
N TYR A 161 -13.00 9.10 1.55
CA TYR A 161 -12.78 7.67 1.68
C TYR A 161 -13.66 6.87 0.71
N ILE A 162 -14.92 7.29 0.53
CA ILE A 162 -15.85 6.71 -0.45
C ILE A 162 -15.33 6.94 -1.88
N ASP A 163 -14.86 8.15 -2.19
CA ASP A 163 -14.36 8.51 -3.53
C ASP A 163 -13.12 7.70 -3.90
N LYS A 164 -12.21 7.49 -2.94
CA LYS A 164 -11.04 6.62 -3.12
C LYS A 164 -11.45 5.22 -3.58
N TRP A 165 -12.39 4.58 -2.88
CA TRP A 165 -12.84 3.22 -3.22
C TRP A 165 -13.65 3.19 -4.52
N THR A 166 -14.44 4.23 -4.79
CA THR A 166 -15.20 4.38 -6.03
C THR A 166 -14.25 4.50 -7.24
N SER A 167 -13.23 5.34 -7.15
CA SER A 167 -12.18 5.48 -8.18
C SER A 167 -11.42 4.18 -8.39
N GLN A 168 -11.07 3.47 -7.32
CA GLN A 168 -10.44 2.16 -7.42
C GLN A 168 -11.33 1.15 -8.16
N GLY A 169 -12.63 1.13 -7.86
CA GLY A 169 -13.61 0.30 -8.58
C GLY A 169 -13.67 0.63 -10.07
N GLY A 170 -13.66 1.91 -10.45
CA GLY A 170 -13.59 2.35 -11.85
C GLY A 170 -12.37 1.81 -12.58
N LYS A 171 -11.18 1.98 -11.99
CA LYS A 171 -9.93 1.45 -12.57
C LYS A 171 -9.95 -0.06 -12.76
N LEU A 172 -10.52 -0.81 -11.80
CA LEU A 172 -10.62 -2.26 -11.93
C LEU A 172 -11.55 -2.67 -13.08
N LYS A 173 -12.69 -1.97 -13.25
CA LYS A 173 -13.60 -2.18 -14.39
C LYS A 173 -12.90 -1.89 -15.71
N ASP A 174 -12.12 -0.82 -15.80
CA ASP A 174 -11.34 -0.49 -17.01
C ASP A 174 -10.30 -1.57 -17.33
N ILE A 175 -9.70 -2.19 -16.29
CA ILE A 175 -8.75 -3.30 -16.45
C ILE A 175 -9.46 -4.58 -16.93
N ALA A 176 -10.64 -4.87 -16.39
CA ALA A 176 -11.46 -6.01 -16.79
C ALA A 176 -11.94 -5.85 -18.25
N ALA A 177 -12.43 -4.67 -18.63
CA ALA A 177 -12.94 -4.39 -19.97
C ALA A 177 -11.90 -4.62 -21.08
N ARG A 178 -10.62 -4.40 -20.79
CA ARG A 178 -9.50 -4.66 -21.73
C ARG A 178 -8.90 -6.07 -21.60
N GLY A 179 -9.51 -6.97 -20.84
CA GLY A 179 -9.02 -8.34 -20.64
C GLY A 179 -7.66 -8.43 -19.92
N SER A 180 -7.28 -7.40 -19.17
CA SER A 180 -5.98 -7.32 -18.47
C SER A 180 -6.01 -7.97 -17.08
N THR A 181 -4.83 -8.11 -16.48
CA THR A 181 -4.63 -8.72 -15.15
C THR A 181 -4.26 -7.65 -14.10
N VAL A 182 -4.77 -7.80 -12.88
CA VAL A 182 -4.36 -7.01 -11.70
C VAL A 182 -3.51 -7.87 -10.79
N VAL A 183 -2.40 -7.33 -10.28
CA VAL A 183 -1.62 -7.97 -9.23
C VAL A 183 -1.98 -7.35 -7.89
N THR A 184 -2.46 -8.15 -6.96
CA THR A 184 -2.78 -7.74 -5.59
C THR A 184 -1.51 -7.48 -4.77
N PRO A 185 -1.60 -6.76 -3.63
CA PRO A 185 -0.45 -6.58 -2.74
C PRO A 185 0.16 -7.89 -2.22
N SER A 186 -0.61 -8.98 -2.18
CA SER A 186 -0.13 -10.33 -1.82
C SER A 186 0.51 -11.08 -3.00
N GLY A 187 0.64 -10.46 -4.18
CA GLY A 187 1.23 -11.07 -5.38
C GLY A 187 0.25 -11.92 -6.22
N VAL A 188 -1.00 -12.08 -5.79
CA VAL A 188 -2.01 -12.85 -6.53
C VAL A 188 -2.46 -12.09 -7.77
N LYS A 189 -2.51 -12.76 -8.92
CA LYS A 189 -2.96 -12.24 -10.20
C LYS A 189 -4.46 -12.49 -10.38
N LEU A 190 -5.25 -11.43 -10.56
CA LEU A 190 -6.69 -11.49 -10.80
C LEU A 190 -7.00 -11.17 -12.26
N LYS A 191 -7.80 -12.02 -12.92
CA LYS A 191 -8.26 -11.86 -14.30
C LYS A 191 -9.62 -12.51 -14.50
N GLY A 192 -10.38 -12.10 -15.51
CA GLY A 192 -11.70 -12.66 -15.83
C GLY A 192 -12.60 -12.70 -14.58
N ALA A 193 -13.22 -13.85 -14.32
CA ALA A 193 -14.14 -14.05 -13.21
C ALA A 193 -13.58 -13.65 -11.82
N ASP A 194 -12.29 -13.91 -11.55
CA ASP A 194 -11.66 -13.54 -10.28
C ASP A 194 -11.54 -12.01 -10.12
N LEU A 195 -11.32 -11.30 -11.23
CA LEU A 195 -11.29 -9.85 -11.24
C LEU A 195 -12.71 -9.27 -11.09
N ASP A 196 -13.71 -9.88 -11.73
CA ASP A 196 -15.11 -9.48 -11.64
C ASP A 196 -15.68 -9.67 -10.23
N ASP A 197 -15.36 -10.79 -9.60
CA ASP A 197 -15.68 -11.04 -8.18
C ASP A 197 -15.01 -9.99 -7.28
N TYR A 198 -13.74 -9.65 -7.53
CA TYR A 198 -13.07 -8.60 -6.77
C TYR A 198 -13.70 -7.22 -6.98
N ILE A 199 -14.11 -6.86 -8.21
CA ILE A 199 -14.86 -5.63 -8.50
C ILE A 199 -16.17 -5.60 -7.71
N THR A 200 -16.87 -6.72 -7.64
CA THR A 200 -18.12 -6.85 -6.87
C THR A 200 -17.89 -6.57 -5.39
N LYS A 201 -16.82 -7.14 -4.80
CA LYS A 201 -16.44 -6.85 -3.41
C LYS A 201 -16.12 -5.36 -3.19
N VAL A 202 -15.43 -4.70 -4.13
CA VAL A 202 -15.16 -3.25 -4.05
C VAL A 202 -16.47 -2.46 -4.08
N ALA A 203 -17.42 -2.82 -4.94
CA ALA A 203 -18.73 -2.16 -5.00
C ALA A 203 -19.53 -2.34 -3.71
N GLN A 204 -19.53 -3.56 -3.14
CA GLN A 204 -20.13 -3.84 -1.83
C GLN A 204 -19.51 -2.98 -0.73
N ARG A 205 -18.19 -2.83 -0.71
CA ARG A 205 -17.50 -1.95 0.23
C ARG A 205 -17.96 -0.50 0.10
N VAL A 206 -18.04 0.04 -1.12
CA VAL A 206 -18.54 1.40 -1.35
C VAL A 206 -19.97 1.56 -0.84
N SER A 207 -20.83 0.57 -1.07
CA SER A 207 -22.21 0.57 -0.55
C SER A 207 -22.27 0.65 0.97
N VAL A 208 -21.49 -0.19 1.65
CA VAL A 208 -21.41 -0.18 3.13
C VAL A 208 -20.86 1.14 3.66
N LEU A 209 -19.82 1.70 3.03
CA LEU A 209 -19.26 2.99 3.44
C LEU A 209 -20.28 4.14 3.31
N ARG A 210 -21.13 4.13 2.28
CA ARG A 210 -22.23 5.10 2.13
C ARG A 210 -23.32 4.91 3.18
N CYS A 211 -23.65 3.67 3.53
CA CYS A 211 -24.57 3.42 4.63
C CYS A 211 -24.02 3.97 5.95
N LEU A 212 -22.75 3.69 6.25
CA LEU A 212 -22.09 4.19 7.46
C LEU A 212 -22.02 5.72 7.49
N SER A 213 -21.81 6.38 6.33
CA SER A 213 -21.80 7.84 6.30
C SER A 213 -23.15 8.46 6.62
N ILE A 214 -24.26 7.82 6.22
CA ILE A 214 -25.61 8.27 6.56
C ILE A 214 -25.87 8.11 8.07
N ALA A 215 -25.48 6.95 8.63
CA ALA A 215 -25.59 6.71 10.06
C ALA A 215 -24.74 7.71 10.87
N ALA A 216 -23.52 8.02 10.41
CA ALA A 216 -22.65 9.01 11.05
C ALA A 216 -23.24 10.43 11.05
N ALA A 217 -23.97 10.80 9.99
CA ALA A 217 -24.62 12.12 9.90
C ALA A 217 -25.89 12.24 10.76
N SER A 218 -26.37 11.13 11.33
CA SER A 218 -27.53 11.10 12.24
C SER A 218 -27.13 11.19 13.72
N GLN A 219 -25.83 11.35 14.00
CA GLN A 219 -25.23 11.53 15.32
C GLN A 219 -25.13 13.00 15.67
#